data_AF-A0AA48REA0-F1
#
_entry.id   AF-A0AA48REA0-F1
#
_cell.length_a   1.000
_cell.length_b   1.000
_cell.length_c   1.000
_cell.angle_alpha   90.00
_cell.angle_beta   90.00
_cell.angle_gamma   90.00
#
_symmetry.space_group_name_H-M   'P 1'
#
loop_
_entity.id
_entity.type
_entity.pdbx_description
1 polymer ?
#
loop_
_entity_poly.entity_id
_entity_poly.type
_entity_poly.pdbx_seq_one_letter_code
_entity_poly.pdbx_strand_id
1 'polypeptide(L)'
;MTSLHYYGNETIMSVEQVLRLKPGEIRILEWVRTYEFMENQWGVDEPVPHFLEIKCESVGVRIRKNRITNFPDYVCEAEQVFPDVEQALPIFHEWAKRILEEQGK
;
A
#
# COMPACT_ATOMS: atom_id res chain seq x y z
N MET A 1 1.20 21.76 -25.40
CA MET A 1 0.79 22.07 -24.01
C MET A 1 0.99 20.79 -23.20
N THR A 2 2.17 20.63 -22.61
CA THR A 2 2.46 19.53 -21.68
C THR A 2 1.69 19.81 -20.40
N SER A 3 0.63 19.03 -20.18
CA SER A 3 -0.15 19.07 -18.94
C SER A 3 0.79 18.73 -17.79
N LEU A 4 0.92 19.65 -16.85
CA LEU A 4 1.70 19.46 -15.63
C LEU A 4 0.92 18.44 -14.78
N HIS A 5 1.22 17.15 -14.94
CA HIS A 5 0.67 16.12 -14.06
C HIS A 5 1.30 16.31 -12.68
N TYR A 6 0.53 16.89 -11.76
CA TYR A 6 0.84 16.85 -10.34
C TYR A 6 0.80 15.38 -9.91
N TYR A 7 1.94 14.71 -9.93
CA TYR A 7 2.10 13.44 -9.22
C TYR A 7 1.91 13.79 -7.74
N GLY A 8 0.76 13.42 -7.17
CA GLY A 8 0.63 13.40 -5.71
C GLY A 8 1.81 12.63 -5.15
N ASN A 9 2.50 13.19 -4.16
CA ASN A 9 3.71 12.60 -3.62
C ASN A 9 3.37 11.23 -3.03
N GLU A 10 3.71 10.17 -3.76
CA GLU A 10 3.60 8.80 -3.28
C GLU A 10 4.35 8.68 -1.95
N THR A 11 3.64 8.33 -0.90
CA THR A 11 4.25 8.08 0.41
C THR A 11 4.52 6.59 0.54
N ILE A 12 5.80 6.22 0.58
CA ILE A 12 6.22 4.83 0.75
C ILE A 12 6.56 4.58 2.22
N MET A 13 6.00 3.52 2.81
CA MET A 13 6.24 3.14 4.20
C MET A 13 6.20 1.62 4.41
N SER A 14 6.57 1.11 5.57
CA SER A 14 6.55 -0.34 5.82
C SER A 14 5.13 -0.89 5.97
N VAL A 15 4.96 -2.20 5.76
CA VAL A 15 3.69 -2.90 5.99
C VAL A 15 3.22 -2.75 7.45
N GLU A 16 4.14 -2.66 8.40
CA GLU A 16 3.84 -2.43 9.82
C GLU A 16 3.38 -0.99 10.10
N GLN A 17 3.99 -0.01 9.42
CA GLN A 17 3.63 1.40 9.56
C GLN A 17 2.22 1.66 9.05
N VAL A 18 1.84 1.05 7.92
CA VAL A 18 0.49 1.28 7.37
C VAL A 18 -0.62 0.84 8.32
N LEU A 19 -0.41 -0.18 9.15
CA LEU A 19 -1.40 -0.64 10.13
C LEU A 19 -1.77 0.40 11.21
N ARG A 20 -0.95 1.44 11.35
CA ARG A 20 -1.15 2.51 12.33
C ARG A 20 -1.86 3.71 11.72
N LEU A 21 -2.02 3.75 10.40
CA LEU A 21 -2.64 4.87 9.71
C LEU A 21 -4.10 4.99 10.10
N LYS A 22 -4.53 6.23 10.26
CA LYS A 22 -5.93 6.62 10.49
C LYS A 22 -6.51 7.20 9.21
N PRO A 23 -7.84 7.21 9.07
CA PRO A 23 -8.48 7.76 7.87
C PRO A 23 -8.10 9.22 7.56
N GLY A 24 -7.82 10.03 8.58
CA GLY A 24 -7.36 11.42 8.38
C GLY A 24 -5.96 11.50 7.77
N GLU A 25 -5.06 10.60 8.14
CA GLU A 25 -3.69 10.58 7.62
C GLU A 25 -3.67 10.16 6.15
N ILE A 26 -4.47 9.15 5.78
CA ILE A 26 -4.62 8.73 4.38
C ILE A 26 -5.16 9.86 3.50
N ARG A 27 -6.10 10.67 4.01
CA ARG A 27 -6.60 11.84 3.27
C ARG A 27 -5.55 12.91 3.05
N ILE A 28 -4.64 13.10 4.00
CA ILE A 28 -3.54 14.07 3.90
C ILE A 28 -2.45 13.56 2.94
N LEU A 29 -2.13 12.26 3.04
CA LEU A 29 -1.08 11.65 2.23
C LEU A 29 -1.54 11.38 0.79
N GLU A 30 -2.84 11.19 0.58
CA GLU A 30 -3.55 10.92 -0.68
C GLU A 30 -3.14 9.62 -1.40
N TRP A 31 -1.89 9.20 -1.31
CA TRP A 31 -1.35 7.99 -1.91
C TRP A 31 -0.29 7.38 -1.01
N VAL A 32 -0.59 6.20 -0.48
CA VAL A 32 0.33 5.40 0.33
C VAL A 32 0.61 4.08 -0.36
N ARG A 33 1.88 3.68 -0.38
CA ARG A 33 2.33 2.37 -0.86
C ARG A 33 3.24 1.72 0.18
N THR A 34 3.22 0.39 0.29
CA THR A 34 4.18 -0.32 1.14
C THR A 34 5.50 -0.60 0.41
N TYR A 35 6.61 -0.68 1.14
CA TYR A 35 7.87 -1.19 0.61
C TYR A 35 7.76 -2.65 0.14
N GLU A 36 8.61 -3.00 -0.82
CA GLU A 36 8.83 -4.36 -1.32
C GLU A 36 9.77 -5.18 -0.43
N PHE A 37 10.22 -4.61 0.69
CA PHE A 37 11.14 -5.22 1.63
C PHE A 37 10.64 -5.06 3.07
N MET A 38 11.00 -6.01 3.93
CA MET A 38 10.79 -5.93 5.37
C MET A 38 12.03 -6.33 6.13
N GLU A 39 12.39 -5.53 7.13
CA GLU A 39 13.49 -5.82 8.04
C GLU A 39 13.17 -7.06 8.90
N ASN A 40 14.01 -8.09 8.86
CA ASN A 40 13.88 -9.28 9.69
C ASN A 40 14.42 -9.06 11.12
N GLN A 41 14.34 -10.07 11.98
CA GLN A 41 14.84 -10.01 13.37
C GLN A 41 16.34 -9.70 13.53
N TRP A 42 17.11 -9.78 12.44
CA TRP A 42 18.55 -9.51 12.40
C TRP A 42 18.89 -8.13 11.82
N GLY A 43 17.88 -7.29 11.52
CA GLY A 43 18.09 -5.98 10.91
C GLY A 43 18.40 -6.05 9.42
N VAL A 44 18.04 -7.15 8.74
CA VAL A 44 18.29 -7.34 7.30
C VAL A 44 16.98 -7.23 6.53
N ASP A 45 16.98 -6.42 5.48
CA ASP A 45 15.84 -6.28 4.57
C ASP A 45 15.65 -7.55 3.72
N GLU A 46 14.53 -8.24 3.94
CA GLU A 46 14.10 -9.39 3.13
C GLU A 46 13.02 -8.98 2.13
N PRO A 47 13.08 -9.46 0.88
CA PRO A 47 12.08 -9.14 -0.12
C PRO A 47 10.72 -9.73 0.26
N VAL A 48 9.70 -8.88 0.24
CA VAL A 48 8.30 -9.29 0.40
C VAL A 48 7.73 -9.53 -1.00
N PRO A 49 7.07 -10.67 -1.24
CA PRO A 49 6.49 -10.97 -2.55
C PRO A 49 5.36 -10.02 -2.93
N HIS A 50 4.88 -9.17 -2.01
CA HIS A 50 3.77 -8.27 -2.21
C HIS A 50 4.06 -6.86 -1.71
N PHE A 51 3.47 -5.88 -2.40
CA PHE A 51 3.28 -4.54 -1.86
C PHE A 51 1.82 -4.11 -2.03
N LEU A 52 1.38 -3.24 -1.13
CA LEU A 52 0.03 -2.70 -1.12
C LEU A 52 0.04 -1.23 -1.53
N GLU A 53 -1.07 -0.78 -2.08
CA GLU A 53 -1.33 0.63 -2.39
C GLU A 53 -2.73 1.01 -1.87
N ILE A 54 -2.86 2.20 -1.30
CA ILE A 54 -4.13 2.88 -1.03
C ILE A 54 -4.03 4.31 -1.59
N LYS A 55 -4.99 4.69 -2.42
CA LYS A 55 -4.99 5.95 -3.14
C LYS A 55 -6.37 6.60 -3.14
N CYS A 56 -6.43 7.83 -2.67
CA CYS A 56 -7.57 8.72 -2.81
C CYS A 56 -7.62 9.24 -4.25
N GLU A 57 -8.73 8.99 -4.93
CA GLU A 57 -9.01 9.44 -6.29
C GLU A 57 -10.32 10.25 -6.32
N SER A 58 -10.56 10.95 -7.44
CA SER A 58 -11.77 11.76 -7.62
C SER A 58 -13.09 10.98 -7.48
N VAL A 59 -13.07 9.67 -7.71
CA VAL A 59 -14.26 8.79 -7.71
C VAL A 59 -14.37 7.91 -6.46
N GLY A 60 -13.41 7.99 -5.53
CA GLY A 60 -13.35 7.14 -4.35
C GLY A 60 -11.92 6.80 -3.95
N VAL A 61 -11.76 5.77 -3.13
CA VAL A 61 -10.47 5.28 -2.63
C VAL A 61 -10.18 3.92 -3.25
N ARG A 62 -9.13 3.83 -4.05
CA ARG A 62 -8.65 2.57 -4.63
C ARG A 62 -7.62 1.94 -3.71
N ILE A 63 -7.73 0.63 -3.47
CA ILE A 63 -6.69 -0.17 -2.86
C ILE A 63 -6.24 -1.27 -3.81
N ARG A 64 -4.95 -1.61 -3.78
CA ARG A 64 -4.37 -2.71 -4.58
C ARG A 64 -3.47 -3.59 -3.75
N LYS A 65 -3.51 -4.89 -4.02
CA LYS A 65 -2.50 -5.88 -3.63
C LYS A 65 -1.74 -6.30 -4.89
N ASN A 66 -0.46 -5.99 -4.93
CA ASN A 66 0.40 -6.28 -6.06
C ASN A 66 1.40 -7.36 -5.67
N ARG A 67 1.55 -8.39 -6.50
CA ARG A 67 2.58 -9.44 -6.34
C ARG A 67 3.74 -9.17 -7.28
N ILE A 68 4.94 -9.08 -6.73
CA ILE A 68 6.18 -8.95 -7.48
C ILE A 68 6.48 -10.29 -8.15
N THR A 69 6.65 -10.28 -9.47
CA THR A 69 7.01 -11.48 -10.24
C THR A 69 8.50 -11.51 -10.51
N ASN A 70 9.06 -10.37 -10.91
CA ASN A 70 10.48 -10.18 -11.16
C ASN A 70 10.79 -8.69 -11.13
N PHE A 71 11.16 -8.14 -9.97
CA PHE A 71 11.30 -6.69 -9.79
C PHE A 71 12.10 -6.03 -10.95
N PRO A 72 11.57 -4.96 -11.58
CA PRO A 72 10.41 -4.15 -11.16
C PRO A 72 9.03 -4.67 -11.62
N ASP A 73 8.96 -5.84 -12.24
CA ASP A 73 7.71 -6.42 -12.75
C ASP A 73 6.82 -6.96 -11.61
N TYR A 74 5.52 -6.66 -11.71
CA TYR A 74 4.50 -7.14 -10.79
C TYR A 74 3.17 -7.35 -11.50
N VAL A 75 2.28 -8.10 -10.84
CA VAL A 75 0.88 -8.27 -11.25
C VAL A 75 -0.05 -7.75 -10.16
N CYS A 76 -1.12 -7.07 -10.54
CA CYS A 76 -2.18 -6.70 -9.61
C CYS A 76 -3.04 -7.95 -9.32
N GLU A 77 -2.94 -8.51 -8.11
CA GLU A 77 -3.69 -9.70 -7.72
C GLU A 77 -5.09 -9.37 -7.23
N ALA A 78 -5.24 -8.22 -6.58
CA ALA A 78 -6.52 -7.73 -6.13
C ALA A 78 -6.58 -6.20 -6.23
N GLU A 79 -7.71 -5.70 -6.70
CA GLU A 79 -8.05 -4.29 -6.73
C GLU A 79 -9.47 -4.12 -6.19
N GLN A 80 -9.66 -3.13 -5.31
CA GLN A 80 -10.98 -2.73 -4.83
C GLN A 80 -11.09 -1.21 -4.80
N VAL A 81 -12.30 -0.70 -5.04
CA VAL A 81 -12.61 0.73 -4.97
C VAL A 81 -13.77 0.93 -4.00
N PHE A 82 -13.60 1.89 -3.09
CA PHE A 82 -14.55 2.24 -2.06
C PHE A 82 -14.96 3.71 -2.19
N PRO A 83 -16.14 4.10 -1.70
CA PRO A 83 -16.57 5.51 -1.74
C PRO A 83 -15.73 6.41 -0.82
N ASP A 84 -15.15 5.87 0.26
CA ASP A 84 -14.40 6.63 1.26
C ASP A 84 -13.27 5.81 1.90
N VAL A 85 -12.43 6.50 2.68
CA VAL A 85 -11.26 5.92 3.35
C VAL A 85 -11.69 5.01 4.50
N GLU A 86 -12.78 5.34 5.19
CA GLU A 86 -13.30 4.56 6.32
C GLU A 86 -13.68 3.13 5.92
N GLN A 87 -14.16 2.95 4.69
CA GLN A 87 -14.48 1.64 4.12
C GLN A 87 -13.25 0.94 3.53
N ALA A 88 -12.35 1.68 2.89
CA ALA A 88 -11.15 1.11 2.28
C ALA A 88 -10.11 0.63 3.32
N LEU A 89 -9.88 1.43 4.35
CA LEU A 89 -8.78 1.25 5.28
C LEU A 89 -8.84 -0.06 6.09
N PRO A 90 -10.01 -0.54 6.58
CA PRO A 90 -10.10 -1.84 7.23
C PRO A 90 -9.66 -3.00 6.33
N ILE A 91 -10.06 -2.99 5.06
CA ILE A 91 -9.68 -4.02 4.08
C ILE A 91 -8.20 -3.92 3.74
N PHE A 92 -7.68 -2.71 3.58
CA PHE A 92 -6.25 -2.45 3.39
C PHE A 92 -5.41 -2.98 4.55
N HIS A 93 -5.83 -2.73 5.80
CA HIS A 93 -5.19 -3.27 7.00
C HIS A 93 -5.28 -4.78 7.08
N GLU A 94 -6.40 -5.39 6.67
CA GLU A 94 -6.53 -6.85 6.61
C GLU A 94 -5.50 -7.46 5.66
N TRP A 95 -5.27 -6.85 4.49
CA TRP A 95 -4.23 -7.30 3.57
C TRP A 95 -2.83 -7.14 4.14
N ALA A 96 -2.55 -6.02 4.82
CA ALA A 96 -1.26 -5.79 5.45
C ALA A 96 -0.98 -6.81 6.56
N LYS A 97 -1.98 -7.14 7.39
CA LYS A 97 -1.87 -8.18 8.42
C LYS A 97 -1.55 -9.55 7.82
N ARG A 98 -2.25 -9.95 6.75
CA ARG A 98 -1.99 -11.22 6.08
C ARG A 98 -0.57 -11.31 5.53
N ILE A 99 -0.07 -10.21 4.96
CA ILE A 99 1.32 -10.16 4.49
C ILE A 99 2.29 -10.36 5.66
N LEU A 100 2.07 -9.72 6.81
CA LEU A 100 2.93 -9.91 7.99
C LEU A 100 2.89 -11.37 8.50
N GLU A 101 1.69 -11.96 8.59
CA GLU A 101 1.51 -13.35 9.01
C GLU A 101 2.24 -14.33 8.08
N GLU A 102 2.17 -14.11 6.76
CA GLU A 102 2.89 -14.91 5.74
C GLU A 102 4.42 -14.80 5.88
N GLN A 103 4.92 -13.70 6.45
CA GLN A 103 6.35 -13.44 6.67
C GLN A 103 6.79 -13.78 8.10
N GLY A 104 5.92 -14.39 8.91
CA GLY A 104 6.22 -14.81 10.28
C GLY A 104 6.35 -13.65 11.28
N LYS A 105 5.68 -12.53 11.01
CA LYS A 105 5.63 -11.33 11.86
C LYS A 105 4.28 -11.15 12.56
#